data_AF-A0A7W7T0I3-F1
#
_entry.id   AF-A0A7W7T0I3-F1
#
_cell.length_a   1.000
_cell.length_b   1.000
_cell.length_c   1.000
_cell.angle_alpha   90.00
_cell.angle_beta   90.00
_cell.angle_gamma   90.00
#
_symmetry.space_group_name_H-M   'P 1'
#
loop_
_entity.id
_entity.type
_entity.pdbx_description
1 polymer ?
#
loop_
_entity_poly.entity_id
_entity_poly.type
_entity_poly.pdbx_seq_one_letter_code
_entity_poly.pdbx_strand_id
1 'polypeptide(L)'
;MSRPDAPPNEQDQEQLVRRLGRAMLPALPPDWRRVRAEYRAAGRHIEVDLAFAGPDGQWRPIRPPMDVVRLFGELRVVMHTPDRGTWLSAVYEIEAPSAFAVDFNAEDEPRWRNAPPVIGFQDELRTFPRADDRIPDWLRERLGLPPLRAVELRMANVYDGRDGEGRPVVNRTVLDPEVLEPLLVYLESAPVVVVADEAPGVDEFVPDERDVPPTFQTDGTWVWAGAVPHYLRKYGLPPDPELVGHVVALGFDLSDVDERTLRHAAEWVRRGA
;
A
#
# COMPACT_ATOMS: atom_id res chain seq x y z
N MET A 1 15.86 -13.34 -28.93
CA MET A 1 14.82 -12.53 -28.26
C MET A 1 15.33 -12.24 -26.87
N SER A 2 15.97 -11.09 -26.68
CA SER A 2 16.53 -10.69 -25.39
C SER A 2 15.41 -10.21 -24.48
N ARG A 3 15.34 -10.72 -23.24
CA ARG A 3 14.52 -10.13 -22.18
C ARG A 3 14.95 -8.66 -22.01
N PRO A 4 14.03 -7.72 -21.74
CA PRO A 4 14.43 -6.37 -21.37
C PRO A 4 15.31 -6.46 -20.11
N ASP A 5 16.46 -5.77 -20.15
CA ASP A 5 17.35 -5.65 -19.00
C ASP A 5 16.59 -4.99 -17.85
N ALA A 6 16.50 -5.68 -16.72
CA ALA A 6 15.97 -5.11 -15.48
C ALA A 6 16.79 -3.86 -15.12
N PRO A 7 16.15 -2.80 -14.55
CA PRO A 7 16.87 -1.61 -14.13
C PRO A 7 18.05 -1.95 -13.20
N PRO A 8 19.13 -1.14 -13.20
CA PRO A 8 20.37 -1.49 -12.50
C PRO A 8 20.20 -1.87 -11.01
N ASN A 9 19.22 -1.27 -10.32
CA ASN A 9 18.91 -1.58 -8.93
C ASN A 9 18.31 -2.99 -8.73
N GLU A 10 17.47 -3.46 -9.65
CA GLU A 10 16.83 -4.79 -9.58
C GLU A 10 17.85 -5.90 -9.80
N GLN A 11 18.77 -5.72 -10.75
CA GLN A 11 19.84 -6.69 -10.99
C GLN A 11 20.79 -6.80 -9.78
N ASP A 12 21.15 -5.67 -9.19
CA ASP A 12 22.00 -5.64 -7.99
C ASP A 12 21.28 -6.23 -6.78
N GLN A 13 19.99 -5.94 -6.62
CA GLN A 13 19.13 -6.54 -5.59
C GLN A 13 19.08 -8.07 -5.73
N GLU A 14 18.76 -8.60 -6.91
CA GLU A 14 18.69 -10.05 -7.15
C GLU A 14 20.03 -10.75 -6.88
N GLN A 15 21.14 -10.11 -7.26
CA GLN A 15 22.48 -10.63 -7.00
C GLN A 15 22.80 -10.65 -5.50
N LEU A 16 22.45 -9.60 -4.76
CA LEU A 16 22.64 -9.52 -3.32
C LEU A 16 21.80 -10.57 -2.58
N VAL A 17 20.52 -10.74 -2.94
CA VAL A 17 19.64 -11.78 -2.38
C VAL A 17 20.25 -13.18 -2.57
N ARG A 18 20.70 -13.51 -3.79
CA ARG A 18 21.37 -14.80 -4.06
C ARG A 18 22.71 -14.97 -3.33
N ARG A 19 23.47 -13.90 -3.14
CA ARG A 19 24.72 -13.92 -2.34
C ARG A 19 24.41 -14.16 -0.87
N LEU A 20 23.35 -13.54 -0.34
CA LEU A 20 22.90 -13.69 1.04
C LEU A 20 22.50 -15.14 1.34
N GLY A 21 21.70 -15.75 0.45
CA GLY A 21 21.35 -17.17 0.55
C GLY A 21 22.58 -18.07 0.62
N ARG A 22 23.55 -17.87 -0.28
CA ARG A 22 24.81 -18.63 -0.31
C ARG A 22 25.69 -18.40 0.92
N ALA A 23 25.69 -17.20 1.49
CA ALA A 23 26.49 -16.86 2.66
C ALA A 23 26.00 -17.54 3.95
N MET A 24 24.73 -17.97 4.01
CA MET A 24 24.18 -18.71 5.15
C MET A 24 24.62 -20.18 5.15
N LEU A 25 24.73 -20.81 3.97
CA LEU A 25 24.94 -22.26 3.84
C LEU A 25 26.19 -22.82 4.56
N PRO A 26 27.36 -22.15 4.56
CA PRO A 26 28.55 -22.67 5.22
C PRO A 26 28.42 -22.82 6.75
N ALA A 27 27.45 -22.14 7.38
CA ALA A 27 27.22 -22.24 8.82
C ALA A 27 26.26 -23.38 9.20
N LEU A 28 25.68 -24.07 8.21
CA LEU A 28 24.67 -25.11 8.42
C LEU A 28 25.32 -26.51 8.51
N PRO A 29 24.78 -27.42 9.35
CA PRO A 29 25.22 -28.81 9.39
C PRO A 29 24.73 -29.57 8.16
N PRO A 30 25.33 -30.72 7.76
CA PRO A 30 25.00 -31.41 6.50
C PRO A 30 23.54 -31.85 6.30
N ASP A 31 22.77 -32.05 7.37
CA ASP A 31 21.40 -32.58 7.37
C ASP A 31 20.32 -31.48 7.50
N TRP A 32 20.71 -30.21 7.34
CA TRP A 32 19.76 -29.09 7.39
C TRP A 32 18.65 -29.24 6.32
N ARG A 33 17.43 -28.85 6.68
CA ARG A 33 16.25 -28.84 5.81
C ARG A 33 15.70 -27.45 5.57
N ARG A 34 15.67 -26.63 6.62
CA ARG A 34 15.24 -25.24 6.55
C ARG A 34 16.24 -24.35 7.27
N VAL A 35 16.44 -23.14 6.76
CA VAL A 35 17.16 -22.07 7.47
C VAL A 35 16.33 -20.80 7.37
N ARG A 36 16.31 -20.03 8.45
CA ARG A 36 15.61 -18.76 8.56
C ARG A 36 16.54 -17.72 9.15
N ALA A 37 16.70 -16.61 8.43
CA ALA A 37 17.34 -15.42 8.92
C ALA A 37 16.30 -14.33 9.16
N GLU A 38 16.35 -13.70 10.33
CA GLU A 38 15.58 -12.50 10.62
C GLU A 38 16.53 -11.34 10.84
N TYR A 39 16.41 -10.30 10.02
CA TYR A 39 17.17 -9.07 10.17
C TYR A 39 16.23 -7.96 10.63
N ARG A 40 16.67 -7.14 11.58
CA ARG A 40 15.99 -5.92 12.03
C ARG A 40 17.01 -4.81 12.20
N ALA A 41 16.75 -3.62 11.68
CA ALA A 41 17.63 -2.47 11.94
C ALA A 41 16.92 -1.12 11.92
N ALA A 42 17.42 -0.22 12.77
CA ALA A 42 17.09 1.19 12.81
C ALA A 42 18.38 1.99 13.08
N GLY A 43 18.84 2.73 12.07
CA GLY A 43 20.11 3.43 12.14
C GLY A 43 21.26 2.46 12.35
N ARG A 44 21.99 2.62 13.46
CA ARG A 44 23.12 1.74 13.83
C ARG A 44 22.74 0.56 14.71
N HIS A 45 21.49 0.46 15.17
CA HIS A 45 21.01 -0.70 15.92
C HIS A 45 20.66 -1.81 14.94
N ILE A 46 21.38 -2.92 14.97
CA ILE A 46 21.21 -4.06 14.06
C ILE A 46 21.08 -5.33 14.87
N GLU A 47 20.00 -6.07 14.63
CA GLU A 47 19.77 -7.41 15.17
C GLU A 47 19.63 -8.40 14.02
N VAL A 48 20.43 -9.46 14.04
CA VAL A 48 20.30 -10.58 13.10
C VAL A 48 20.19 -11.87 13.90
N ASP A 49 19.15 -12.65 13.60
CA ASP A 49 19.01 -14.03 14.05
C ASP A 49 19.13 -14.98 12.88
N LEU A 50 19.77 -16.11 13.11
CA LEU A 50 19.86 -17.20 12.15
C LEU A 50 19.53 -18.49 12.90
N ALA A 51 18.59 -19.26 12.37
CA ALA A 51 18.24 -20.56 12.90
C ALA A 51 18.08 -21.56 11.76
N PHE A 52 18.32 -22.83 12.05
CA PHE A 52 18.07 -23.92 11.11
C PHE A 52 17.21 -25.00 11.74
N ALA A 53 16.53 -25.79 10.91
CA ALA A 53 15.84 -27.01 11.30
C ALA A 53 16.37 -28.17 10.47
N GLY A 54 16.66 -29.29 11.14
CA GLY A 54 17.05 -30.55 10.52
C GLY A 54 15.84 -31.43 10.18
N PRO A 55 16.03 -32.74 10.04
CA PRO A 55 14.93 -33.69 9.77
C PRO A 55 13.93 -33.82 10.91
N ASP A 56 14.32 -33.45 12.13
CA ASP A 56 13.46 -33.43 13.32
C ASP A 56 12.48 -32.24 13.36
N GLY A 57 12.64 -31.27 12.44
CA GLY A 57 11.84 -30.05 12.37
C GLY A 57 12.10 -29.05 13.51
N GLN A 58 13.04 -29.32 14.41
CA GLN A 58 13.30 -28.43 15.55
C GLN A 58 14.23 -27.29 15.13
N TRP A 59 13.80 -26.05 15.39
CA TRP A 59 14.62 -24.86 15.15
C TRP A 59 15.73 -24.72 16.19
N ARG A 60 16.95 -24.52 15.71
CA ARG A 60 18.15 -24.36 16.52
C ARG A 60 18.86 -23.07 16.10
N PRO A 61 19.08 -22.12 17.03
CA PRO A 61 19.77 -20.89 16.71
C PRO A 61 21.24 -21.17 16.44
N ILE A 62 21.80 -20.44 15.49
CA ILE A 62 23.23 -20.44 15.18
C ILE A 62 23.71 -19.00 15.07
N ARG A 63 25.01 -18.80 15.29
CA ARG A 63 25.60 -17.47 15.15
C ARG A 63 25.53 -17.04 13.68
N PRO A 64 24.92 -15.88 13.35
CA PRO A 64 24.92 -15.40 11.98
C PRO A 64 26.36 -15.11 11.51
N PRO A 65 26.76 -15.58 10.32
CA PRO A 65 28.02 -15.18 9.71
C PRO A 65 28.06 -13.66 9.48
N MET A 66 29.22 -13.03 9.66
CA MET A 66 29.37 -11.58 9.48
C MET A 66 29.02 -11.13 8.05
N ASP A 67 29.26 -11.97 7.05
CA ASP A 67 28.86 -11.69 5.67
C ASP A 67 27.34 -11.58 5.50
N VAL A 68 26.56 -12.37 6.24
CA VAL A 68 25.09 -12.29 6.20
C VAL A 68 24.63 -10.92 6.74
N VAL A 69 25.21 -10.49 7.86
CA VAL A 69 24.92 -9.17 8.46
C VAL A 69 25.28 -8.03 7.50
N ARG A 70 26.47 -8.10 6.88
CA ARG A 70 26.94 -7.10 5.91
C ARG A 70 26.06 -7.06 4.67
N LEU A 71 25.73 -8.21 4.09
CA LEU A 71 24.93 -8.29 2.86
C LEU A 71 23.51 -7.78 3.05
N PHE A 72 22.88 -7.99 4.21
CA PHE A 72 21.60 -7.33 4.52
C PHE A 72 21.74 -5.81 4.58
N GLY A 73 22.81 -5.30 5.20
CA GLY A 73 23.08 -3.86 5.23
C GLY A 73 23.27 -3.26 3.84
N GLU A 74 24.03 -3.93 2.97
CA GLU A 74 24.17 -3.54 1.55
C GLU A 74 22.84 -3.57 0.80
N LEU A 75 22.02 -4.59 1.05
CA LEU A 75 20.71 -4.72 0.44
C LEU A 75 19.76 -3.58 0.85
N ARG A 76 19.83 -3.09 2.09
CA ARG A 76 19.07 -1.90 2.53
C ARG A 76 19.44 -0.66 1.73
N VAL A 77 20.73 -0.48 1.44
CA VAL A 77 21.24 0.65 0.66
C VAL A 77 20.80 0.56 -0.79
N VAL A 78 20.87 -0.63 -1.40
CA VAL A 78 20.44 -0.84 -2.79
C VAL A 78 18.92 -0.68 -2.95
N MET A 79 18.14 -1.12 -1.97
CA MET A 79 16.67 -1.04 -1.98
C MET A 79 16.12 0.30 -1.49
N HIS A 80 16.97 1.24 -1.08
CA HIS A 80 16.54 2.55 -0.64
C HIS A 80 16.03 3.39 -1.82
N THR A 81 14.90 4.07 -1.61
CA THR A 81 14.40 5.10 -2.51
C THR A 81 14.11 6.40 -1.73
N PRO A 82 14.38 7.60 -2.29
CA PRO A 82 14.29 8.85 -1.55
C PRO A 82 12.95 9.13 -0.85
N ASP A 83 11.83 8.69 -1.44
CA ASP A 83 10.50 8.99 -0.91
C ASP A 83 9.94 7.89 0.01
N ARG A 84 10.36 6.63 -0.17
CA ARG A 84 9.87 5.50 0.64
C ARG A 84 10.86 5.06 1.74
N GLY A 85 12.11 5.50 1.66
CA GLY A 85 13.20 5.00 2.48
C GLY A 85 13.58 3.56 2.13
N THR A 86 13.92 2.78 3.15
CA THR A 86 14.24 1.35 3.03
C THR A 86 13.44 0.54 4.06
N TRP A 87 13.56 -0.78 4.02
CA TRP A 87 12.91 -1.68 4.97
C TRP A 87 13.60 -1.71 6.35
N LEU A 88 12.82 -2.03 7.40
CA LEU A 88 13.26 -2.06 8.80
C LEU A 88 13.44 -3.48 9.31
N SER A 89 12.74 -4.45 8.70
CA SER A 89 12.94 -5.87 8.96
C SER A 89 12.88 -6.69 7.68
N ALA A 90 13.59 -7.80 7.65
CA ALA A 90 13.52 -8.79 6.59
C ALA A 90 13.53 -10.20 7.17
N VAL A 91 12.77 -11.10 6.56
CA VAL A 91 12.78 -12.54 6.84
C VAL A 91 13.23 -13.26 5.59
N TYR A 92 14.31 -14.03 5.68
CA TYR A 92 14.83 -14.84 4.58
C TYR A 92 14.72 -16.30 4.99
N GLU A 93 14.00 -17.11 4.20
CA GLU A 93 13.90 -18.55 4.40
C GLU A 93 14.49 -19.32 3.22
N ILE A 94 15.20 -20.41 3.49
CA ILE A 94 15.60 -21.40 2.50
C ILE A 94 15.06 -22.75 2.94
N GLU A 95 14.46 -23.47 2.00
CA GLU A 95 14.11 -24.87 2.11
C GLU A 95 14.92 -25.69 1.10
N ALA A 96 15.60 -26.72 1.60
CA ALA A 96 16.41 -27.59 0.77
C ALA A 96 15.54 -28.30 -0.30
N PRO A 97 16.04 -28.48 -1.54
CA PRO A 97 17.42 -28.26 -1.97
C PRO A 97 17.71 -26.85 -2.50
N SER A 98 16.71 -26.02 -2.82
CA SER A 98 16.94 -24.74 -3.49
C SER A 98 15.82 -23.71 -3.37
N ALA A 99 14.69 -24.04 -2.75
CA ALA A 99 13.59 -23.09 -2.62
C ALA A 99 13.98 -22.02 -1.60
N PHE A 100 13.72 -20.76 -1.91
CA PHE A 100 13.92 -19.68 -0.95
C PHE A 100 12.86 -18.59 -1.15
N ALA A 101 12.58 -17.88 -0.07
CA ALA A 101 11.71 -16.71 -0.04
C ALA A 101 12.38 -15.62 0.80
N VAL A 102 12.12 -14.37 0.44
CA VAL A 102 12.54 -13.22 1.24
C VAL A 102 11.41 -12.21 1.28
N ASP A 103 11.04 -11.82 2.50
CA ASP A 103 10.01 -10.83 2.77
C ASP A 103 10.66 -9.62 3.43
N PHE A 104 10.31 -8.43 2.95
CA PHE A 104 10.78 -7.16 3.49
C PHE A 104 9.60 -6.40 4.08
N ASN A 105 9.78 -5.83 5.27
CA ASN A 105 8.77 -5.01 5.91
C ASN A 105 9.35 -3.63 6.29
N ALA A 106 8.66 -2.59 5.84
CA ALA A 106 8.95 -1.19 6.13
C ALA A 106 7.85 -0.50 6.94
N GLU A 107 6.72 -1.17 7.17
CA GLU A 107 5.49 -0.60 7.71
C GLU A 107 5.27 -0.99 9.17
N ASP A 108 5.40 -2.28 9.51
CA ASP A 108 5.17 -2.76 10.88
C ASP A 108 6.39 -2.56 11.78
N GLU A 109 6.15 -2.30 13.08
CA GLU A 109 7.22 -2.21 14.07
C GLU A 109 7.93 -3.57 14.19
N PRO A 110 9.25 -3.65 13.95
CA PRO A 110 9.96 -4.90 14.13
C PRO A 110 9.91 -5.38 15.58
N ARG A 111 9.82 -6.70 15.76
CA ARG A 111 9.94 -7.31 17.09
C ARG A 111 11.40 -7.28 17.55
N TRP A 112 11.79 -6.19 18.22
CA TRP A 112 13.12 -6.01 18.78
C TRP A 112 13.36 -6.92 19.98
N ARG A 113 14.58 -7.48 20.12
CA ARG A 113 15.01 -8.04 21.41
C ARG A 113 15.24 -6.94 22.42
N ASN A 114 15.89 -5.86 21.98
CA ASN A 114 16.05 -4.63 22.76
C ASN A 114 15.64 -3.45 21.87
N ALA A 115 14.64 -2.70 22.30
CA ALA A 115 14.14 -1.56 21.52
C ALA A 115 15.28 -0.54 21.27
N PRO A 116 15.48 -0.09 20.02
CA PRO A 116 16.42 0.97 19.71
C PRO A 116 16.09 2.25 20.50
N PRO A 117 17.08 3.02 20.96
CA PRO A 117 16.83 4.36 21.49
C PRO A 117 16.31 5.28 20.38
N VAL A 118 15.64 6.38 20.75
CA VAL A 118 15.06 7.36 19.80
C VAL A 118 16.09 7.85 18.77
N ILE A 119 17.34 8.05 19.18
CA ILE A 119 18.44 8.45 18.28
C ILE A 119 18.68 7.43 17.15
N GLY A 120 18.43 6.14 17.38
CA GLY A 120 18.53 5.10 16.35
C GLY A 120 17.48 5.27 15.25
N PHE A 121 16.25 5.61 15.63
CA PHE A 121 15.17 5.94 14.69
C PHE A 121 15.39 7.28 13.98
N GLN A 122 16.00 8.27 14.64
CA GLN A 122 16.40 9.52 13.99
C GLN A 122 17.51 9.30 12.96
N ASP A 123 18.53 8.50 13.32
CA ASP A 123 19.60 8.13 12.41
C ASP A 123 19.09 7.30 11.22
N GLU A 124 18.08 6.46 11.43
CA GLU A 124 17.38 5.73 10.38
C GLU A 124 16.78 6.68 9.35
N LEU A 125 15.92 7.62 9.77
CA LEU A 125 15.29 8.58 8.84
C LEU A 125 16.29 9.58 8.24
N ARG A 126 17.41 9.84 8.91
CA ARG A 126 18.49 10.66 8.35
C ARG A 126 19.25 9.94 7.24
N THR A 127 19.43 8.63 7.37
CA THR A 127 20.18 7.80 6.41
C THR A 127 19.30 7.35 5.25
N PHE A 128 18.05 7.00 5.56
CA PHE A 128 17.04 6.51 4.64
C PHE A 128 15.77 7.38 4.78
N PRO A 129 15.79 8.61 4.25
CA PRO A 129 14.67 9.53 4.34
C PRO A 129 13.39 8.92 3.76
N ARG A 130 12.27 9.37 4.29
CA ARG A 130 10.92 9.02 3.84
C ARG A 130 10.13 10.30 3.71
N ALA A 131 9.22 10.35 2.74
CA ALA A 131 8.18 11.37 2.74
C ALA A 131 7.36 11.25 4.03
N ASP A 132 6.82 12.39 4.50
CA ASP A 132 6.16 12.48 5.81
C ASP A 132 5.01 11.44 5.90
N ASP A 133 4.17 11.35 4.87
CA ASP A 133 3.09 10.38 4.72
C ASP A 133 3.52 8.91 4.77
N ARG A 134 4.78 8.61 4.45
CA ARG A 134 5.40 7.27 4.41
C ARG A 134 6.09 6.86 5.69
N ILE A 135 6.13 7.73 6.70
CA ILE A 135 6.61 7.36 8.04
C ILE A 135 5.48 6.60 8.75
N PRO A 136 5.69 5.33 9.14
CA PRO A 136 4.67 4.56 9.86
C PRO A 136 4.26 5.20 11.19
N ASP A 137 3.02 5.00 11.61
CA ASP A 137 2.46 5.65 12.81
C ASP A 137 3.22 5.34 14.09
N TRP A 138 3.62 4.08 14.28
CA TRP A 138 4.43 3.69 15.44
C TRP A 138 5.79 4.41 15.44
N LEU A 139 6.39 4.64 14.27
CA LEU A 139 7.68 5.32 14.15
C LEU A 139 7.51 6.81 14.44
N ARG A 140 6.39 7.41 13.99
CA ARG A 140 6.01 8.78 14.36
C ARG A 140 5.87 8.93 15.86
N GLU A 141 5.16 8.00 16.51
CA GLU A 141 4.98 7.98 17.96
C GLU A 141 6.33 7.91 18.69
N ARG A 142 7.22 6.98 18.28
CA ARG A 142 8.57 6.85 18.83
C ARG A 142 9.40 8.13 18.73
N LEU A 143 9.19 8.91 17.66
CA LEU A 143 9.91 10.15 17.38
C LEU A 143 9.22 11.39 17.96
N GLY A 144 8.01 11.26 18.53
CA GLY A 144 7.20 12.39 18.97
C GLY A 144 6.72 13.30 17.82
N LEU A 145 6.64 12.76 16.60
CA LEU A 145 6.07 13.47 15.46
C LEU A 145 4.54 13.54 15.63
N PRO A 146 3.89 14.63 15.17
CA PRO A 146 2.44 14.69 15.18
C PRO A 146 1.87 13.52 14.36
N PRO A 147 0.71 12.98 14.73
CA PRO A 147 0.02 12.04 13.86
C PRO A 147 -0.31 12.74 12.54
N LEU A 148 -0.26 12.00 11.43
CA LEU A 148 -0.90 12.49 10.22
C LEU A 148 -2.37 12.67 10.52
N ARG A 149 -2.94 13.81 10.11
CA ARG A 149 -4.38 14.00 10.22
C ARG A 149 -5.04 12.95 9.33
N ALA A 150 -5.79 12.04 9.94
CA ALA A 150 -6.67 11.17 9.20
C ALA A 150 -7.69 12.05 8.47
N VAL A 151 -7.71 11.98 7.14
CA VAL A 151 -8.81 12.58 6.38
C VAL A 151 -10.04 11.76 6.69
N GLU A 152 -11.09 12.39 7.21
CA GLU A 152 -12.39 11.76 7.36
C GLU A 152 -12.97 11.57 5.96
N LEU A 153 -12.99 10.32 5.51
CA LEU A 153 -13.56 9.96 4.22
C LEU A 153 -15.08 10.15 4.23
N ARG A 154 -15.61 10.63 3.11
CA ARG A 154 -17.06 10.83 2.91
C ARG A 154 -17.53 10.04 1.70
N MET A 155 -18.63 9.28 1.85
CA MET A 155 -19.27 8.60 0.72
C MET A 155 -20.20 9.57 -0.01
N ALA A 156 -20.07 9.68 -1.33
CA ALA A 156 -21.01 10.42 -2.15
C ALA A 156 -22.29 9.60 -2.38
N ASN A 157 -23.44 10.24 -2.22
CA ASN A 157 -24.71 9.59 -2.49
C ASN A 157 -24.98 9.54 -4.00
N VAL A 158 -25.24 8.34 -4.54
CA VAL A 158 -25.63 8.17 -5.95
C VAL A 158 -27.00 8.84 -6.22
N TYR A 159 -27.92 8.73 -5.26
CA TYR A 159 -29.25 9.32 -5.25
C TYR A 159 -29.63 9.78 -3.85
N ASP A 160 -30.65 10.62 -3.71
CA ASP A 160 -31.05 11.23 -2.42
C ASP A 160 -31.94 10.32 -1.58
N GLY A 161 -32.41 9.21 -2.15
CA GLY A 161 -33.21 8.22 -1.46
C GLY A 161 -33.92 7.29 -2.44
N ARG A 162 -34.92 6.57 -1.93
CA ARG A 162 -35.82 5.74 -2.74
C ARG A 162 -37.28 6.11 -2.47
N ASP A 163 -38.12 5.99 -3.48
CA ASP A 163 -39.57 6.17 -3.33
C ASP A 163 -40.23 4.95 -2.64
N GLY A 164 -41.55 5.00 -2.44
CA GLY A 164 -42.31 3.91 -1.84
C GLY A 164 -42.35 2.62 -2.67
N GLU A 165 -41.89 2.65 -3.92
CA GLU A 165 -41.76 1.52 -4.83
C GLU A 165 -40.30 1.03 -4.93
N GLY A 166 -39.38 1.63 -4.16
CA GLY A 166 -37.97 1.28 -4.13
C GLY A 166 -37.14 1.86 -5.27
N ARG A 167 -37.69 2.76 -6.09
CA ARG A 167 -36.97 3.39 -7.20
C ARG A 167 -36.09 4.54 -6.70
N PRO A 168 -34.88 4.75 -7.26
CA PRO A 168 -34.03 5.88 -6.91
C PRO A 168 -34.74 7.22 -7.11
N VAL A 169 -34.63 8.11 -6.13
CA VAL A 169 -35.14 9.48 -6.20
C VAL A 169 -33.97 10.44 -6.16
N VAL A 170 -33.96 11.38 -7.11
CA VAL A 170 -32.98 12.45 -7.17
C VAL A 170 -33.72 13.78 -7.24
N ASN A 171 -33.52 14.61 -6.23
CA ASN A 171 -34.07 15.94 -6.11
C ASN A 171 -32.92 16.95 -5.97
N ARG A 172 -32.16 17.09 -7.05
CA ARG A 172 -30.96 17.93 -7.12
C ARG A 172 -31.13 19.00 -8.19
N THR A 173 -30.42 20.11 -8.00
CA THR A 173 -30.41 21.20 -8.98
C THR A 173 -29.64 20.74 -10.22
N VAL A 174 -30.18 21.02 -11.41
CA VAL A 174 -29.49 20.75 -12.68
C VAL A 174 -28.20 21.56 -12.73
N LEU A 175 -27.10 20.91 -13.11
CA LEU A 175 -25.80 21.56 -13.21
C LEU A 175 -25.72 22.43 -14.47
N ASP A 176 -24.98 23.53 -14.36
CA ASP A 176 -24.60 24.34 -15.52
C ASP A 176 -23.73 23.49 -16.47
N PRO A 177 -23.97 23.52 -17.80
CA PRO A 177 -23.09 22.86 -18.77
C PRO A 177 -21.60 23.15 -18.58
N GLU A 178 -21.23 24.36 -18.13
CA GLU A 178 -19.82 24.72 -17.88
C GLU A 178 -19.19 23.94 -16.71
N VAL A 179 -20.01 23.48 -15.76
CA VAL A 179 -19.58 22.66 -14.61
C VAL A 179 -19.62 21.16 -14.95
N LEU A 180 -20.54 20.75 -15.81
CA LEU A 180 -20.81 19.33 -16.09
C LEU A 180 -19.61 18.61 -16.70
N GLU A 181 -19.00 19.17 -17.75
CA GLU A 181 -17.87 18.52 -18.44
C GLU A 181 -16.63 18.38 -17.55
N PRO A 182 -16.14 19.45 -16.87
CA PRO A 182 -15.00 19.32 -15.96
C PRO A 182 -15.28 18.38 -14.79
N LEU A 183 -16.50 18.39 -14.25
CA LEU A 183 -16.90 17.48 -13.17
C LEU A 183 -16.85 16.02 -13.62
N LEU A 184 -17.38 15.71 -14.81
CA LEU A 184 -17.36 14.34 -15.33
C LEU A 184 -15.92 13.84 -15.51
N VAL A 185 -15.04 14.68 -16.07
CA VAL A 185 -13.61 14.35 -16.23
C VAL A 185 -12.94 14.11 -14.88
N TYR A 186 -13.20 14.97 -13.88
CA TYR A 186 -12.67 14.80 -12.52
C TYR A 186 -13.09 13.46 -11.92
N LEU A 187 -14.39 13.15 -11.95
CA LEU A 187 -14.95 11.95 -11.33
C LEU A 187 -14.41 10.65 -11.96
N GLU A 188 -14.05 10.69 -13.24
CA GLU A 188 -13.57 9.53 -13.99
C GLU A 188 -12.05 9.36 -13.95
N SER A 189 -11.33 10.46 -13.79
CA SER A 189 -9.88 10.44 -13.72
C SER A 189 -9.38 10.04 -12.33
N ALA A 190 -10.26 10.06 -11.32
CA ALA A 190 -9.91 9.68 -9.96
C ALA A 190 -9.46 8.21 -9.83
N PRO A 191 -8.45 7.93 -8.98
CA PRO A 191 -7.98 6.58 -8.71
C PRO A 191 -9.11 5.64 -8.26
N VAL A 192 -9.17 4.46 -8.90
CA VAL A 192 -10.03 3.35 -8.47
C VAL A 192 -9.39 2.63 -7.28
N VAL A 193 -10.10 2.56 -6.16
CA VAL A 193 -9.62 1.92 -4.91
C VAL A 193 -10.20 0.54 -4.67
N VAL A 194 -11.42 0.28 -5.18
CA VAL A 194 -12.09 -1.02 -5.08
C VAL A 194 -12.80 -1.34 -6.38
N VAL A 195 -12.67 -2.58 -6.83
CA VAL A 195 -13.55 -3.21 -7.81
C VAL A 195 -14.37 -4.24 -7.03
N ALA A 196 -15.68 -4.00 -6.92
CA ALA A 196 -16.58 -4.76 -6.06
C ALA A 196 -17.06 -6.06 -6.71
N ASP A 197 -17.13 -6.11 -8.04
CA ASP A 197 -17.57 -7.27 -8.82
C ASP A 197 -16.81 -7.34 -10.16
N GLU A 198 -16.72 -8.53 -10.75
CA GLU A 198 -16.17 -8.72 -12.10
C GLU A 198 -17.16 -8.29 -13.19
N ALA A 199 -18.47 -8.44 -12.93
CA ALA A 199 -19.53 -8.09 -13.85
C ALA A 199 -20.07 -6.67 -13.59
N PRO A 200 -20.48 -5.93 -14.64
CA PRO A 200 -21.20 -4.67 -14.47
C PRO A 200 -22.46 -4.82 -13.62
N GLY A 201 -22.70 -3.81 -12.78
CA GLY A 201 -23.92 -3.66 -12.00
C GLY A 201 -25.14 -3.37 -12.88
N VAL A 202 -26.33 -3.61 -12.31
CA VAL A 202 -27.61 -3.26 -12.95
C VAL A 202 -27.80 -1.76 -12.95
N ASP A 203 -28.31 -1.22 -14.05
CA ASP A 203 -28.81 0.14 -14.09
C ASP A 203 -30.12 0.23 -13.29
N GLU A 204 -30.10 0.95 -12.16
CA GLU A 204 -31.26 1.08 -11.29
C GLU A 204 -32.42 1.88 -11.90
N PHE A 205 -32.19 2.63 -12.98
CA PHE A 205 -33.23 3.34 -13.73
C PHE A 205 -33.77 2.50 -14.90
N VAL A 206 -32.97 1.57 -15.42
CA VAL A 206 -33.35 0.66 -16.51
C VAL A 206 -32.93 -0.77 -16.15
N PRO A 207 -33.79 -1.53 -15.44
CA PRO A 207 -33.42 -2.83 -14.85
C PRO A 207 -32.93 -3.91 -15.83
N ASP A 208 -33.25 -3.77 -17.13
CA ASP A 208 -32.80 -4.68 -18.19
C ASP A 208 -31.36 -4.40 -18.65
N GLU A 209 -30.75 -3.31 -18.21
CA GLU A 209 -29.38 -2.93 -18.56
C GLU A 209 -28.40 -3.22 -17.43
N ARG A 210 -27.21 -3.74 -17.79
CA ARG A 210 -26.10 -4.03 -16.88
C ARG A 210 -24.81 -3.45 -17.44
N ASP A 211 -24.62 -2.16 -17.22
CA ASP A 211 -23.48 -1.39 -17.70
C ASP A 211 -22.85 -0.48 -16.63
N VAL A 212 -23.37 -0.53 -15.39
CA VAL A 212 -22.87 0.28 -14.27
C VAL A 212 -21.52 -0.26 -13.80
N PRO A 213 -20.44 0.55 -13.80
CA PRO A 213 -19.13 0.08 -13.33
C PRO A 213 -19.18 -0.26 -11.83
N PRO A 214 -18.80 -1.49 -11.42
CA PRO A 214 -18.80 -1.92 -10.02
C PRO A 214 -17.53 -1.44 -9.32
N THR A 215 -17.18 -0.16 -9.49
CA THR A 215 -15.94 0.43 -8.98
C THR A 215 -16.24 1.46 -7.91
N PHE A 216 -15.25 1.72 -7.05
CA PHE A 216 -15.23 2.88 -6.17
C PHE A 216 -13.97 3.69 -6.46
N GLN A 217 -14.14 4.99 -6.66
CA GLN A 217 -13.07 5.96 -6.86
C GLN A 217 -12.93 6.89 -5.66
N THR A 218 -11.78 7.57 -5.54
CA THR A 218 -11.56 8.59 -4.50
C THR A 218 -10.61 9.70 -4.94
N ASP A 219 -10.82 10.91 -4.41
CA ASP A 219 -9.84 12.02 -4.44
C ASP A 219 -9.08 12.20 -3.11
N GLY A 220 -9.19 11.21 -2.22
CA GLY A 220 -8.57 11.23 -0.90
C GLY A 220 -9.42 11.87 0.20
N THR A 221 -10.49 12.59 -0.14
CA THR A 221 -11.48 13.11 0.82
C THR A 221 -12.85 12.49 0.61
N TRP A 222 -13.29 12.39 -0.64
CA TRP A 222 -14.53 11.76 -1.04
C TRP A 222 -14.27 10.40 -1.69
N VAL A 223 -15.21 9.50 -1.49
CA VAL A 223 -15.30 8.21 -2.18
C VAL A 223 -16.65 8.18 -2.90
N TRP A 224 -16.67 7.74 -4.15
CA TRP A 224 -17.90 7.58 -4.91
C TRP A 224 -17.91 6.27 -5.70
N ALA A 225 -19.10 5.73 -5.91
CA ALA A 225 -19.30 4.58 -6.78
C ALA A 225 -19.17 4.99 -8.26
N GLY A 226 -18.74 4.06 -9.11
CA GLY A 226 -18.67 4.24 -10.57
C GLY A 226 -20.04 4.56 -11.21
N ALA A 227 -21.13 4.27 -10.50
CA ALA A 227 -22.48 4.72 -10.84
C ALA A 227 -22.60 6.25 -10.94
N VAL A 228 -21.86 7.03 -10.14
CA VAL A 228 -21.96 8.50 -10.12
C VAL A 228 -21.55 9.12 -11.46
N PRO A 229 -20.32 8.94 -11.97
CA PRO A 229 -19.95 9.44 -13.30
C PRO A 229 -20.75 8.76 -14.42
N HIS A 230 -21.11 7.49 -14.27
CA HIS A 230 -21.91 6.76 -15.25
C HIS A 230 -23.29 7.41 -15.45
N TYR A 231 -24.05 7.67 -14.38
CA TYR A 231 -25.37 8.29 -14.47
C TYR A 231 -25.31 9.79 -14.83
N LEU A 232 -24.26 10.50 -14.41
CA LEU A 232 -24.04 11.87 -14.88
C LEU A 232 -23.89 11.90 -16.41
N ARG A 233 -23.08 11.01 -16.99
CA ARG A 233 -22.94 10.91 -18.45
C ARG A 233 -24.23 10.47 -19.12
N LYS A 234 -24.84 9.37 -18.65
CA LYS A 234 -25.94 8.69 -19.34
C LYS A 234 -27.25 9.46 -19.26
N TYR A 235 -27.53 10.04 -18.11
CA TYR A 235 -28.82 10.66 -17.80
C TYR A 235 -28.73 12.16 -17.48
N GLY A 236 -27.53 12.73 -17.41
CA GLY A 236 -27.36 14.09 -16.89
C GLY A 236 -27.71 14.19 -15.40
N LEU A 237 -27.67 13.07 -14.67
CA LEU A 237 -28.07 13.01 -13.27
C LEU A 237 -27.05 13.74 -12.39
N PRO A 238 -27.42 14.84 -11.70
CA PRO A 238 -26.46 15.59 -10.88
C PRO A 238 -25.89 14.72 -9.74
N PRO A 239 -24.56 14.72 -9.50
CA PRO A 239 -23.96 14.08 -8.33
C PRO A 239 -24.36 14.76 -7.02
N ASP A 240 -23.93 14.17 -5.90
CA ASP A 240 -24.18 14.71 -4.56
C ASP A 240 -23.76 16.19 -4.49
N PRO A 241 -24.65 17.13 -4.09
CA PRO A 241 -24.34 18.56 -4.07
C PRO A 241 -23.12 18.91 -3.21
N GLU A 242 -22.88 18.19 -2.12
CA GLU A 242 -21.69 18.42 -1.28
C GLU A 242 -20.40 17.98 -1.99
N LEU A 243 -20.46 16.89 -2.76
CA LEU A 243 -19.36 16.46 -3.62
C LEU A 243 -19.12 17.50 -4.73
N VAL A 244 -20.17 17.95 -5.41
CA VAL A 244 -20.04 18.99 -6.46
C VAL A 244 -19.40 20.25 -5.89
N GLY A 245 -19.88 20.71 -4.72
CA GLY A 245 -19.30 21.87 -4.03
C GLY A 245 -17.83 21.68 -3.68
N HIS A 246 -17.43 20.47 -3.24
CA HIS A 246 -16.04 20.12 -2.98
C HIS A 246 -15.17 20.20 -4.24
N VAL A 247 -15.57 19.55 -5.33
CA VAL A 247 -14.81 19.52 -6.59
C VAL A 247 -14.67 20.92 -7.19
N VAL A 248 -15.74 21.72 -7.15
CA VAL A 248 -15.71 23.12 -7.60
C VAL A 248 -14.75 23.96 -6.74
N ALA A 249 -14.73 23.75 -5.42
CA ALA A 249 -13.80 24.46 -4.53
C ALA A 249 -12.33 24.11 -4.79
N LEU A 250 -12.05 22.90 -5.29
CA LEU A 250 -10.74 22.49 -5.78
C LEU A 250 -10.43 23.01 -7.19
N GLY A 251 -11.38 23.67 -7.87
CA GLY A 251 -11.20 24.11 -9.24
C GLY A 251 -11.05 22.95 -10.22
N PHE A 252 -11.66 21.80 -9.92
CA PHE A 252 -11.53 20.55 -10.68
C PHE A 252 -10.09 19.99 -10.74
N ASP A 253 -9.22 20.41 -9.83
CA ASP A 253 -7.87 19.88 -9.71
C ASP A 253 -7.87 18.58 -8.89
N LEU A 254 -7.56 17.48 -9.56
CA LEU A 254 -7.40 16.18 -8.93
C LEU A 254 -5.93 16.03 -8.52
N SER A 255 -5.62 16.45 -7.29
CA SER A 255 -4.30 16.26 -6.71
C SER A 255 -3.94 14.78 -6.55
N ASP A 256 -2.64 14.45 -6.68
CA ASP A 256 -2.14 13.10 -6.43
C ASP A 256 -2.49 12.65 -5.00
N VAL A 257 -3.27 11.57 -4.91
CA VAL A 257 -3.65 10.96 -3.63
C VAL A 257 -2.56 9.98 -3.20
N ASP A 258 -2.03 10.16 -2.00
CA ASP A 258 -0.99 9.30 -1.49
C ASP A 258 -1.48 7.85 -1.29
N GLU A 259 -0.57 6.89 -1.42
CA GLU A 259 -0.90 5.47 -1.40
C GLU A 259 -1.47 5.02 -0.04
N ARG A 260 -1.11 5.68 1.06
CA ARG A 260 -1.67 5.38 2.38
C ARG A 260 -3.14 5.77 2.41
N THR A 261 -3.49 6.94 1.89
CA THR A 261 -4.88 7.40 1.74
C THR A 261 -5.68 6.48 0.81
N LEU A 262 -5.10 6.07 -0.32
CA LEU A 262 -5.76 5.10 -1.23
C LEU A 262 -6.04 3.76 -0.55
N ARG A 263 -5.07 3.20 0.21
CA ARG A 263 -5.27 1.96 0.96
C ARG A 263 -6.32 2.12 2.07
N HIS A 264 -6.29 3.24 2.79
CA HIS A 264 -7.28 3.55 3.81
C HIS A 264 -8.70 3.61 3.21
N ALA A 265 -8.88 4.30 2.08
CA ALA A 265 -10.16 4.35 1.37
C ALA A 265 -10.63 2.96 0.90
N ALA A 266 -9.72 2.14 0.36
CA ALA A 266 -10.05 0.78 -0.04
C ALA A 266 -10.51 -0.09 1.14
N GLU A 267 -9.84 -0.01 2.28
CA GLU A 267 -10.25 -0.73 3.49
C GLU A 267 -11.58 -0.21 4.05
N TRP A 268 -11.77 1.10 4.06
CA TRP A 268 -12.99 1.73 4.54
C TRP A 268 -14.21 1.27 3.74
N VAL A 269 -14.12 1.26 2.40
CA VAL A 269 -15.18 0.72 1.53
C VAL A 269 -15.44 -0.77 1.79
N ARG A 270 -14.39 -1.59 1.92
CA ARG A 270 -14.54 -3.05 2.14
C ARG A 270 -15.16 -3.40 3.49
N ARG A 271 -14.99 -2.56 4.52
CA ARG A 271 -15.56 -2.77 5.86
C ARG A 271 -17.06 -2.43 5.93
N GLY A 272 -17.62 -1.85 4.87
CA GLY A 272 -18.96 -1.28 4.85
C GLY A 272 -18.91 0.14 5.39
N ALA A 273 -18.98 1.10 4.47
CA ALA A 273 -19.08 2.53 4.77
C ALA A 273 -20.31 2.85 5.63
#